data_AF-A0A0A0DSV0-F1
#
_entry.id   AF-A0A0A0DSV0-F1
#
_cell.length_a   1.000
_cell.length_b   1.000
_cell.length_c   1.000
_cell.angle_alpha   90.00
_cell.angle_beta   90.00
_cell.angle_gamma   90.00
#
_symmetry.space_group_name_H-M   'P 1'
#
loop_
_entity.id
_entity.type
_entity.pdbx_description
1 polymer ?
#
loop_
_entity_poly.entity_id
_entity_poly.type
_entity_poly.pdbx_seq_one_letter_code
_entity_poly.pdbx_strand_id
1 'polypeptide(L)'
;MVKAVVMALGASTAMAQQSEPVQLPGIVMRWKSQMPEDMATTSIEAIERCMSGSTGLRSRRAELDTERQALQIGVQPLREERAALEARRAALDKQFELLRLDQRALAEESRELDARKQALQKTSANKGQDARTARADIDQFNQRVKLHNEKVRQSNQRGQEANRARDELNRSVVGFSERVDLFNKRSGELDQRVNAFAAELRAFKDGCEGERRLVK
;
A
#
# COMPACT_ATOMS: atom_id res chain seq x y z
N MET A 1 18.82 -9.05 -3.88
CA MET A 1 18.71 -7.68 -4.43
C MET A 1 17.24 -7.28 -4.42
N VAL A 2 16.80 -6.63 -3.34
CA VAL A 2 15.41 -6.15 -3.21
C VAL A 2 15.36 -4.78 -3.85
N LYS A 3 14.66 -4.63 -4.98
CA LYS A 3 14.37 -3.33 -5.58
C LYS A 3 13.57 -2.53 -4.55
N ALA A 4 14.21 -1.50 -3.99
CA ALA A 4 13.52 -0.48 -3.22
C ALA A 4 12.49 0.17 -4.13
N VAL A 5 11.21 -0.10 -3.90
CA VAL A 5 10.13 0.72 -4.45
C VAL A 5 10.16 2.01 -3.65
N VAL A 6 10.92 2.97 -4.17
CA VAL A 6 10.89 4.35 -3.71
C VAL A 6 9.51 4.89 -4.09
N MET A 7 8.55 4.79 -3.17
CA MET A 7 7.39 5.68 -3.20
C MET A 7 7.92 7.08 -2.91
N ALA A 8 8.21 7.84 -3.96
CA ALA A 8 8.30 9.27 -3.88
C ALA A 8 6.93 9.79 -3.48
N LEU A 9 6.70 9.85 -2.17
CA LEU A 9 5.68 10.69 -1.57
C LEU A 9 6.13 12.13 -1.82
N GLY A 10 5.75 12.65 -2.98
CA GLY A 10 5.56 14.08 -3.12
C GLY A 10 4.54 14.49 -2.07
N ALA A 11 5.03 15.07 -0.98
CA ALA A 11 4.21 15.83 -0.06
C ALA A 11 3.66 17.02 -0.83
N SER A 12 2.59 16.80 -1.61
CA SER A 12 1.75 17.89 -2.05
C SER A 12 0.86 18.26 -0.87
N THR A 13 1.42 19.04 0.05
CA THR A 13 0.64 20.02 0.81
C THR A 13 0.12 21.05 -0.19
N ALA A 14 -0.81 20.64 -1.05
CA ALA A 14 -1.71 21.56 -1.71
C ALA A 14 -2.94 21.56 -0.80
N MET A 15 -3.06 22.67 -0.07
CA MET A 15 -4.18 22.97 0.79
C MET A 15 -5.50 22.58 0.12
N ALA A 16 -6.46 22.17 0.94
CA ALA A 16 -7.87 22.25 0.59
C ALA A 16 -8.21 23.72 0.32
N GLN A 17 -7.85 24.21 -0.88
CA GLN A 17 -8.55 25.33 -1.48
C GLN A 17 -9.93 24.78 -1.74
N GLN A 18 -10.87 25.12 -0.83
CA GLN A 18 -12.26 25.27 -1.20
C GLN A 18 -12.24 26.06 -2.52
N SER A 19 -12.36 25.35 -3.64
CA SER A 19 -12.45 26.00 -4.93
C SER A 19 -13.74 26.78 -4.85
N GLU A 20 -13.63 28.11 -4.78
CA GLU A 20 -14.77 28.98 -4.97
C GLU A 20 -15.55 28.46 -6.18
N PRO A 21 -16.90 28.38 -6.10
CA PRO A 21 -17.68 28.01 -7.27
C PRO A 21 -17.20 28.90 -8.40
N VAL A 22 -16.74 28.30 -9.51
CA VAL A 22 -16.35 29.08 -10.68
C VAL A 22 -17.59 29.84 -11.12
N GLN A 23 -17.69 31.08 -10.67
CA GLN A 23 -18.63 32.04 -11.19
C GLN A 23 -18.15 32.34 -12.59
N LEU A 24 -18.68 31.57 -13.54
CA LEU A 24 -18.60 31.94 -14.94
C LEU A 24 -19.20 33.34 -15.03
N PRO A 25 -18.49 34.33 -15.60
CA PRO A 25 -19.07 35.64 -15.80
C PRO A 25 -20.39 35.45 -16.55
N GLY A 26 -21.48 35.88 -15.93
CA GLY A 26 -22.77 35.88 -16.61
C GLY A 26 -22.59 36.64 -17.91
N ILE A 27 -23.10 36.09 -19.01
CA ILE A 27 -23.18 36.83 -20.27
C ILE A 27 -24.14 38.00 -19.99
N VAL A 28 -23.59 39.15 -19.59
CA VAL A 28 -24.39 40.35 -19.30
C VAL A 28 -24.66 41.02 -20.63
N MET A 29 -25.89 40.88 -21.14
CA MET A 29 -26.36 41.62 -22.30
C MET A 29 -26.44 43.12 -21.95
N ARG A 30 -25.37 43.88 -22.19
CA ARG A 30 -25.40 45.35 -22.15
C ARG A 30 -25.59 45.89 -23.56
N TRP A 31 -26.82 46.27 -23.87
CA TRP A 31 -27.14 46.99 -25.11
C TRP A 31 -26.56 48.41 -25.03
N LYS A 32 -25.44 48.66 -25.72
CA LYS A 32 -24.98 50.01 -26.04
C LYS A 32 -25.34 50.31 -27.49
N SER A 33 -26.04 51.42 -27.72
CA SER A 33 -26.51 51.87 -29.03
C SER A 33 -25.40 52.23 -30.02
N GLN A 34 -24.17 52.41 -29.53
CA GLN A 34 -22.96 52.53 -30.34
C GLN A 34 -21.87 51.66 -29.71
N MET A 35 -21.54 50.56 -30.37
CA MET A 35 -20.35 49.77 -30.05
C MET A 35 -19.22 50.19 -31.01
N PRO A 36 -17.97 50.30 -30.53
CA PRO A 36 -16.81 50.59 -31.36
C PRO A 36 -16.70 49.65 -32.58
N GLU A 37 -16.30 50.17 -33.75
CA GLU A 37 -16.22 49.39 -34.99
C GLU A 37 -15.11 48.32 -34.97
N ASP A 38 -14.11 48.49 -34.12
CA ASP A 38 -12.96 47.60 -33.87
C ASP A 38 -13.30 46.44 -32.91
N MET A 39 -14.53 46.37 -32.40
CA MET A 39 -14.95 45.32 -31.47
C MET A 39 -15.22 43.99 -32.18
N ALA A 40 -14.73 42.89 -31.62
CA ALA A 40 -14.93 41.54 -32.17
C ALA A 40 -16.42 41.21 -32.29
N THR A 41 -16.82 40.63 -33.42
CA THR A 41 -18.22 40.31 -33.71
C THR A 41 -18.59 38.87 -33.33
N THR A 42 -19.87 38.62 -33.01
CA THR A 42 -20.41 37.28 -32.72
C THR A 42 -21.80 37.08 -33.33
N SER A 43 -22.15 35.84 -33.66
CA SER A 43 -23.46 35.43 -34.22
C SER A 43 -24.37 34.82 -33.15
N ILE A 44 -25.70 34.83 -33.37
CA ILE A 44 -26.68 34.17 -32.48
C ILE A 44 -26.36 32.67 -32.30
N GLU A 45 -26.03 31.97 -33.38
CA GLU A 45 -25.64 30.54 -33.34
C GLU A 45 -24.40 30.28 -32.46
N ALA A 46 -23.47 31.23 -32.40
CA ALA A 46 -22.28 31.14 -31.56
C ALA A 46 -22.63 31.32 -30.08
N ILE A 47 -23.59 32.19 -29.77
CA ILE A 47 -24.12 32.37 -28.40
C ILE A 47 -24.86 31.12 -27.95
N GLU A 48 -25.71 30.54 -28.79
CA GLU A 48 -26.40 29.28 -28.48
C GLU A 48 -25.41 28.14 -28.22
N ARG A 49 -24.37 28.00 -29.04
CA ARG A 49 -23.25 27.06 -28.81
C ARG A 49 -22.53 27.30 -27.48
N CYS A 50 -22.31 28.57 -27.10
CA CYS A 50 -21.69 28.92 -25.83
C CYS A 50 -22.59 28.56 -24.64
N MET A 51 -23.90 28.80 -24.73
CA MET A 51 -24.84 28.44 -23.67
C MET A 51 -24.94 26.91 -23.50
N SER A 52 -25.11 26.16 -24.60
CA SER A 52 -25.18 24.69 -24.54
C SER A 52 -23.86 24.07 -24.07
N GLY A 53 -22.72 24.62 -24.53
CA GLY A 53 -21.38 24.20 -24.11
C GLY A 53 -21.15 24.43 -22.61
N SER A 54 -21.67 25.52 -22.05
CA SER A 54 -21.53 25.82 -20.62
C SER A 54 -22.19 24.77 -19.71
N THR A 55 -23.37 24.26 -20.11
CA THR A 55 -24.10 23.23 -19.35
C THR A 55 -23.35 21.89 -19.41
N GLY A 56 -22.85 21.53 -20.59
CA GLY A 56 -22.03 20.31 -20.78
C GLY A 56 -20.75 20.34 -19.94
N LEU A 57 -20.03 21.47 -19.93
CA LEU A 57 -18.82 21.64 -19.13
C LEU A 57 -19.08 21.55 -17.62
N ARG A 58 -20.22 22.08 -17.14
CA ARG A 58 -20.61 21.96 -15.72
C ARG A 58 -20.90 20.52 -15.33
N SER A 59 -21.63 19.76 -16.15
CA SER A 59 -21.90 18.34 -15.88
C SER A 59 -20.59 17.54 -15.82
N ARG A 60 -19.74 17.72 -16.83
CA ARG A 60 -18.46 17.02 -16.93
C ARG A 60 -17.52 17.36 -15.77
N ARG A 61 -17.54 18.60 -15.30
CA ARG A 61 -16.82 18.99 -14.08
C ARG A 61 -17.32 18.26 -12.84
N ALA A 62 -18.64 18.21 -12.65
CA ALA A 62 -19.23 17.52 -11.51
C ALA A 62 -18.91 16.01 -11.51
N GLU A 63 -18.88 15.38 -12.68
CA GLU A 63 -18.44 13.99 -12.85
C GLU A 63 -16.97 13.80 -12.44
N LEU A 64 -16.06 14.64 -12.93
CA LEU A 64 -14.63 14.58 -12.57
C LEU A 64 -14.40 14.82 -11.07
N ASP A 65 -15.14 15.74 -10.46
CA ASP A 65 -15.06 16.03 -9.02
C ASP A 65 -15.56 14.83 -8.19
N THR A 66 -16.65 14.18 -8.63
CA THR A 66 -17.20 12.97 -7.98
C THR A 66 -16.21 11.81 -8.07
N GLU A 67 -15.61 11.60 -9.24
CA GLU A 67 -14.59 10.56 -9.43
C GLU A 67 -13.33 10.81 -8.59
N ARG A 68 -12.90 12.08 -8.49
CA ARG A 68 -11.77 12.47 -7.62
C ARG A 68 -12.07 12.17 -6.16
N GLN A 69 -13.26 12.50 -5.68
CA GLN A 69 -13.69 12.18 -4.31
C GLN A 69 -13.71 10.66 -4.07
N ALA A 70 -14.24 9.89 -5.03
CA ALA A 70 -14.26 8.43 -4.94
C ALA A 70 -12.85 7.83 -4.86
N LEU A 71 -11.90 8.31 -5.66
CA LEU A 71 -10.50 7.89 -5.56
C LEU A 71 -9.87 8.29 -4.23
N GLN A 72 -10.15 9.50 -3.73
CA GLN A 72 -9.63 9.96 -2.44
C GLN A 72 -10.11 9.07 -1.28
N ILE A 73 -11.38 8.68 -1.28
CA ILE A 73 -11.94 7.72 -0.31
C ILE A 73 -11.27 6.35 -0.49
N GLY A 74 -11.05 5.92 -1.74
CA GLY A 74 -10.40 4.65 -2.08
C GLY A 74 -8.94 4.52 -1.63
N VAL A 75 -8.23 5.62 -1.35
CA VAL A 75 -6.85 5.58 -0.83
C VAL A 75 -6.79 5.05 0.61
N GLN A 76 -7.78 5.41 1.44
CA GLN A 76 -7.75 5.08 2.86
C GLN A 76 -7.66 3.57 3.16
N PRO A 77 -8.50 2.69 2.57
CA PRO A 77 -8.40 1.25 2.81
C PRO A 77 -7.06 0.68 2.33
N LEU A 78 -6.46 1.20 1.26
CA LEU A 78 -5.14 0.77 0.79
C LEU A 78 -4.03 1.14 1.79
N ARG A 79 -4.14 2.29 2.46
CA ARG A 79 -3.19 2.69 3.53
C ARG A 79 -3.32 1.80 4.76
N GLU A 80 -4.55 1.51 5.17
CA GLU A 80 -4.82 0.62 6.32
C GLU A 80 -4.33 -0.80 6.05
N GLU A 81 -4.59 -1.32 4.85
CA GLU A 81 -4.09 -2.62 4.43
C GLU A 81 -2.56 -2.67 4.42
N ARG A 82 -1.90 -1.64 3.88
CA ARG A 82 -0.44 -1.52 3.93
C ARG A 82 0.09 -1.58 5.37
N ALA A 83 -0.49 -0.81 6.28
CA ALA A 83 -0.09 -0.78 7.67
C ALA A 83 -0.29 -2.17 8.34
N ALA A 84 -1.38 -2.86 8.02
CA ALA A 84 -1.63 -4.21 8.51
C ALA A 84 -0.60 -5.23 7.98
N LEU A 85 -0.21 -5.14 6.70
CA LEU A 85 0.83 -5.99 6.11
C LEU A 85 2.21 -5.72 6.72
N GLU A 86 2.55 -4.45 6.96
CA GLU A 86 3.80 -4.06 7.64
C GLU A 86 3.84 -4.59 9.08
N ALA A 87 2.74 -4.50 9.83
CA ALA A 87 2.64 -5.05 11.18
C ALA A 87 2.78 -6.58 11.19
N ARG A 88 2.14 -7.29 10.24
CA ARG A 88 2.27 -8.74 10.08
C ARG A 88 3.72 -9.15 9.76
N ARG A 89 4.38 -8.41 8.88
CA ARG A 89 5.79 -8.62 8.56
C ARG A 89 6.67 -8.50 9.80
N ALA A 90 6.52 -7.40 10.55
CA ALA A 90 7.30 -7.18 11.77
C ALA A 90 7.05 -8.26 12.84
N ALA A 91 5.82 -8.77 12.95
CA ALA A 91 5.51 -9.89 13.84
C ALA A 91 6.22 -11.18 13.41
N LEU A 92 6.22 -11.50 12.11
CA LEU A 92 6.93 -12.66 11.58
C LEU A 92 8.45 -12.55 11.77
N ASP A 93 9.04 -11.38 11.55
CA ASP A 93 10.47 -11.16 11.78
C ASP A 93 10.85 -11.44 13.24
N LYS A 94 10.02 -11.01 14.21
CA LYS A 94 10.20 -11.36 15.62
C LYS A 94 10.08 -12.86 15.88
N GLN A 95 9.11 -13.54 15.26
CA GLN A 95 8.97 -14.99 15.40
C GLN A 95 10.19 -15.75 14.86
N PHE A 96 10.73 -15.34 13.71
CA PHE A 96 11.94 -15.94 13.15
C PHE A 96 13.17 -15.70 14.03
N GLU A 97 13.33 -14.52 14.63
CA GLU A 97 14.42 -14.28 15.58
C GLU A 97 14.30 -15.15 16.83
N LEU A 98 13.10 -15.30 17.39
CA LEU A 98 12.87 -16.22 18.52
C LEU A 98 13.19 -17.67 18.14
N LEU A 99 12.75 -18.12 16.96
CA LEU A 99 13.09 -19.46 16.45
C LEU A 99 14.59 -19.66 16.29
N ARG A 100 15.30 -18.64 15.83
CA ARG A 100 16.76 -18.67 15.66
C ARG A 100 17.49 -18.77 16.99
N LEU A 101 17.00 -18.08 18.02
CA LEU A 101 17.49 -18.20 19.40
C LEU A 101 17.21 -19.59 19.97
N ASP A 102 16.00 -20.11 19.78
CA ASP A 102 15.61 -21.46 20.21
C ASP A 102 16.50 -22.53 19.54
N GLN A 103 16.74 -22.41 18.23
CA GLN A 103 17.63 -23.33 17.50
C GLN A 103 19.07 -23.30 18.03
N ARG A 104 19.58 -22.13 18.41
CA ARG A 104 20.90 -22.01 19.04
C ARG A 104 20.93 -22.67 20.41
N ALA A 105 19.92 -22.43 21.24
CA ALA A 105 19.82 -23.05 22.56
C ALA A 105 19.74 -24.59 22.46
N LEU A 106 18.96 -25.10 21.51
CA LEU A 106 18.90 -26.53 21.23
C LEU A 106 20.24 -27.07 20.75
N ALA A 107 20.95 -26.37 19.87
CA ALA A 107 22.27 -26.80 19.42
C ALA A 107 23.29 -26.90 20.57
N GLU A 108 23.28 -25.97 21.53
CA GLU A 108 24.11 -26.07 22.73
C GLU A 108 23.68 -27.24 23.63
N GLU A 109 22.37 -27.44 23.85
CA GLU A 109 21.86 -28.59 24.61
C GLU A 109 22.26 -29.92 23.95
N SER A 110 22.27 -30.02 22.61
CA SER A 110 22.77 -31.19 21.90
C SER A 110 24.25 -31.45 22.19
N ARG A 111 25.09 -30.41 22.18
CA ARG A 111 26.53 -30.54 22.50
C ARG A 111 26.75 -30.99 23.94
N GLU A 112 25.97 -30.47 24.88
CA GLU A 112 26.02 -30.92 26.28
C GLU A 112 25.61 -32.39 26.43
N LEU A 113 24.58 -32.82 25.72
CA LEU A 113 24.15 -34.22 25.72
C LEU A 113 25.23 -35.12 25.12
N ASP A 114 25.90 -34.71 24.05
CA ASP A 114 27.01 -35.46 23.46
C ASP A 114 28.20 -35.56 24.43
N ALA A 115 28.56 -34.45 25.10
CA ALA A 115 29.60 -34.44 26.12
C ALA A 115 29.24 -35.35 27.30
N ARG A 116 27.99 -35.31 27.78
CA ARG A 116 27.50 -36.18 28.86
C ARG A 116 27.50 -37.65 28.45
N LYS A 117 27.12 -37.96 27.21
CA LYS A 117 27.19 -39.31 26.65
C LYS A 117 28.62 -39.85 26.66
N GLN A 118 29.59 -39.06 26.19
CA GLN A 118 31.01 -39.44 26.21
C GLN A 118 31.52 -39.63 27.63
N ALA A 119 31.13 -38.76 28.58
CA ALA A 119 31.49 -38.91 29.99
C ALA A 119 30.94 -40.22 30.56
N LEU A 120 29.64 -40.51 30.37
CA LEU A 120 29.01 -41.75 30.82
C LEU A 120 29.67 -43.00 30.24
N GLN A 121 30.07 -42.97 28.96
CA GLN A 121 30.82 -44.06 28.33
C GLN A 121 32.15 -44.32 29.05
N LYS A 122 32.91 -43.26 29.36
CA LYS A 122 34.17 -43.39 30.11
C LYS A 122 33.95 -43.92 31.52
N THR A 123 32.96 -43.43 32.25
CA THR A 123 32.69 -43.90 33.62
C THR A 123 32.20 -45.35 33.63
N SER A 124 31.35 -45.74 32.66
CA SER A 124 30.88 -47.12 32.52
C SER A 124 31.99 -48.13 32.17
N ALA A 125 33.08 -47.66 31.57
CA ALA A 125 34.27 -48.48 31.30
C ALA A 125 35.17 -48.68 32.54
N ASN A 126 35.01 -47.86 33.60
CA ASN A 126 35.73 -48.03 34.85
C ASN A 126 35.06 -49.11 35.71
N LYS A 127 35.78 -50.22 35.93
CA LYS A 127 35.31 -51.42 36.65
C LYS A 127 34.94 -51.21 38.14
N GLY A 128 35.08 -50.01 38.69
CA GLY A 128 34.86 -49.70 40.11
C GLY A 128 33.53 -49.01 40.46
N GLN A 129 32.67 -48.74 39.48
CA GLN A 129 31.42 -48.00 39.71
C GLN A 129 30.27 -48.96 40.08
N ASP A 130 29.47 -48.61 41.11
CA ASP A 130 28.28 -49.37 41.49
C ASP A 130 27.29 -49.41 40.31
N ALA A 131 26.88 -50.63 39.92
CA ALA A 131 25.94 -50.89 38.85
C ALA A 131 24.60 -50.15 39.04
N ARG A 132 24.18 -49.92 40.29
CA ARG A 132 22.95 -49.15 40.58
C ARG A 132 23.11 -47.67 40.21
N THR A 133 24.23 -47.05 40.56
CA THR A 133 24.52 -45.64 40.23
C THR A 133 24.65 -45.45 38.73
N ALA A 134 25.37 -46.35 38.05
CA ALA A 134 25.52 -46.29 36.59
C ALA A 134 24.17 -46.38 35.86
N ARG A 135 23.25 -47.21 36.35
CA ARG A 135 21.91 -47.33 35.77
C ARG A 135 21.07 -46.08 35.97
N ALA A 136 21.08 -45.49 37.16
CA ALA A 136 20.39 -44.24 37.45
C ALA A 136 20.88 -43.08 36.57
N ASP A 137 22.20 -42.96 36.37
CA ASP A 137 22.81 -41.96 35.49
C ASP A 137 22.37 -42.12 34.02
N ILE A 138 22.32 -43.36 33.53
CA ILE A 138 21.86 -43.68 32.16
C ILE A 138 20.37 -43.36 32.00
N ASP A 139 19.55 -43.70 32.99
CA ASP A 139 18.11 -43.43 32.95
C ASP A 139 17.83 -41.92 32.94
N GLN A 140 18.54 -41.14 33.76
CA GLN A 140 18.45 -39.68 33.75
C GLN A 140 18.90 -39.07 32.42
N PHE A 141 20.00 -39.58 31.84
CA PHE A 141 20.46 -39.16 30.53
C PHE A 141 19.41 -39.44 29.44
N ASN A 142 18.86 -40.66 29.42
CA ASN A 142 17.82 -41.05 28.47
C ASN A 142 16.56 -40.19 28.59
N GLN A 143 16.16 -39.81 29.81
CA GLN A 143 15.06 -38.87 30.03
C GLN A 143 15.37 -37.48 29.45
N ARG A 144 16.57 -36.94 29.67
CA ARG A 144 16.98 -35.66 29.08
C ARG A 144 16.98 -35.70 27.56
N VAL A 145 17.50 -36.76 26.96
CA VAL A 145 17.48 -36.95 25.49
C VAL A 145 16.05 -36.98 24.95
N LYS A 146 15.11 -37.67 25.62
CA LYS A 146 13.69 -37.68 25.23
C LYS A 146 13.09 -36.28 25.23
N LEU A 147 13.31 -35.51 26.30
CA LEU A 147 12.82 -34.13 26.41
C LEU A 147 13.44 -33.23 25.34
N HIS A 148 14.74 -33.35 25.10
CA HIS A 148 15.44 -32.59 24.07
C HIS A 148 14.88 -32.89 22.67
N ASN A 149 14.71 -34.17 22.32
CA ASN A 149 14.14 -34.58 21.03
C ASN A 149 12.72 -34.02 20.83
N GLU A 150 11.93 -33.94 21.89
CA GLU A 150 10.60 -33.34 21.84
C GLU A 150 10.67 -31.83 21.59
N LYS A 151 11.55 -31.11 22.29
CA LYS A 151 11.78 -29.67 22.02
C LYS A 151 12.23 -29.43 20.57
N VAL A 152 13.08 -30.30 20.02
CA VAL A 152 13.53 -30.23 18.61
C VAL A 152 12.35 -30.41 17.66
N ARG A 153 11.46 -31.39 17.90
CA ARG A 153 10.24 -31.55 17.10
C ARG A 153 9.36 -30.30 17.14
N GLN A 154 9.13 -29.76 18.33
CA GLN A 154 8.31 -28.55 18.49
C GLN A 154 8.94 -27.32 17.82
N SER A 155 10.25 -27.16 17.92
CA SER A 155 10.97 -26.08 17.21
C SER A 155 10.84 -26.23 15.69
N ASN A 156 11.01 -27.44 15.16
CA ASN A 156 10.84 -27.71 13.73
C ASN A 156 9.41 -27.45 13.26
N GLN A 157 8.40 -27.84 14.04
CA GLN A 157 7.00 -27.57 13.73
C GLN A 157 6.73 -26.07 13.68
N ARG A 158 7.15 -25.32 14.71
CA ARG A 158 7.01 -23.84 14.72
C ARG A 158 7.74 -23.19 13.54
N GLY A 159 8.89 -23.73 13.14
CA GLY A 159 9.61 -23.28 11.94
C GLY A 159 8.83 -23.51 10.65
N GLN A 160 8.14 -24.64 10.51
CA GLN A 160 7.26 -24.89 9.36
C GLN A 160 6.04 -23.96 9.35
N GLU A 161 5.42 -23.73 10.51
CA GLU A 161 4.29 -22.81 10.66
C GLU A 161 4.68 -21.36 10.30
N ALA A 162 5.83 -20.88 10.80
CA ALA A 162 6.36 -19.56 10.46
C ALA A 162 6.66 -19.41 8.96
N ASN A 163 7.19 -20.45 8.32
CA ASN A 163 7.41 -20.45 6.87
C ASN A 163 6.08 -20.37 6.08
N ARG A 164 5.06 -21.13 6.48
CA ARG A 164 3.72 -21.04 5.85
C ARG A 164 3.13 -19.64 6.00
N ALA A 165 3.23 -19.06 7.19
CA ALA A 165 2.74 -17.70 7.45
C ALA A 165 3.48 -16.63 6.63
N ARG A 166 4.79 -16.80 6.40
CA ARG A 166 5.56 -15.96 5.48
C ARG A 166 5.07 -16.09 4.04
N ASP A 167 4.80 -17.31 3.58
CA ASP A 167 4.34 -17.55 2.22
C ASP A 167 2.91 -17.00 1.99
N GLU A 168 2.06 -17.05 3.02
CA GLU A 168 0.76 -16.35 3.05
C GLU A 168 0.93 -14.83 2.99
N LEU A 169 1.81 -14.26 3.81
CA LEU A 169 2.10 -12.82 3.76
C LEU A 169 2.57 -12.40 2.36
N ASN A 170 3.48 -13.17 1.74
CA ASN A 170 3.98 -12.88 0.40
C ASN A 170 2.85 -12.87 -0.63
N ARG A 171 1.92 -13.83 -0.57
CA ARG A 171 0.74 -13.85 -1.45
C ARG A 171 -0.15 -12.63 -1.23
N SER A 172 -0.39 -12.23 0.03
CA SER A 172 -1.16 -11.02 0.33
C SER A 172 -0.50 -9.76 -0.19
N VAL A 173 0.83 -9.66 -0.11
CA VAL A 173 1.60 -8.52 -0.64
C VAL A 173 1.48 -8.44 -2.16
N VAL A 174 1.52 -9.57 -2.87
CA VAL A 174 1.30 -9.61 -4.33
C VAL A 174 -0.09 -9.08 -4.68
N GLY A 175 -1.14 -9.61 -4.04
CA GLY A 175 -2.51 -9.15 -4.28
C GLY A 175 -2.73 -7.67 -3.90
N PHE A 176 -2.06 -7.18 -2.86
CA PHE A 176 -2.07 -5.76 -2.51
C PHE A 176 -1.40 -4.89 -3.59
N SER A 177 -0.25 -5.33 -4.12
CA SER A 177 0.45 -4.63 -5.19
C SER A 177 -0.44 -4.46 -6.43
N GLU A 178 -1.15 -5.51 -6.84
CA GLU A 178 -2.08 -5.46 -7.98
C GLU A 178 -3.20 -4.43 -7.78
N ARG A 179 -3.75 -4.34 -6.56
CA ARG A 179 -4.77 -3.32 -6.22
C ARG A 179 -4.21 -1.91 -6.27
N VAL A 180 -2.99 -1.71 -5.78
CA VAL A 180 -2.30 -0.41 -5.84
C VAL A 180 -2.03 -0.02 -7.29
N ASP A 181 -1.60 -0.95 -8.15
CA ASP A 181 -1.36 -0.68 -9.56
C ASP A 181 -2.65 -0.29 -10.30
N LEU A 182 -3.75 -1.00 -10.03
CA LEU A 182 -5.07 -0.64 -10.57
C LEU A 182 -5.52 0.75 -10.09
N PHE A 183 -5.33 1.06 -8.81
CA PHE A 183 -5.64 2.38 -8.25
C PHE A 183 -4.82 3.48 -8.95
N ASN A 184 -3.51 3.29 -9.08
CA ASN A 184 -2.61 4.25 -9.72
C ASN A 184 -2.98 4.46 -11.20
N LYS A 185 -3.35 3.39 -11.91
CA LYS A 185 -3.83 3.49 -13.29
C LYS A 185 -5.08 4.37 -13.38
N ARG A 186 -6.09 4.11 -12.53
CA ARG A 186 -7.32 4.92 -12.49
C ARG A 186 -7.06 6.38 -12.13
N SER A 187 -6.14 6.63 -11.21
CA SER A 187 -5.72 7.99 -10.86
C SER A 187 -5.08 8.70 -12.06
N GLY A 188 -4.16 8.03 -12.76
CA GLY A 188 -3.52 8.59 -13.95
C GLY A 188 -4.49 8.86 -15.10
N GLU A 189 -5.47 7.98 -15.32
CA GLU A 189 -6.54 8.19 -16.31
C GLU A 189 -7.43 9.39 -15.95
N LEU A 190 -7.75 9.57 -14.66
CA LEU A 190 -8.49 10.74 -14.19
C LEU A 190 -7.68 12.02 -14.40
N ASP A 191 -6.38 12.02 -14.08
CA ASP A 191 -5.52 13.20 -14.27
C ASP A 191 -5.43 13.61 -15.75
N GLN A 192 -5.35 12.64 -16.67
CA GLN A 192 -5.42 12.91 -18.10
C GLN A 192 -6.75 13.57 -18.51
N ARG A 193 -7.87 13.06 -18.01
CA ARG A 193 -9.20 13.61 -18.29
C ARG A 193 -9.39 15.01 -17.69
N VAL A 194 -8.86 15.26 -16.50
CA VAL A 194 -8.85 16.58 -15.86
C VAL A 194 -8.02 17.57 -16.69
N ASN A 195 -6.85 17.17 -17.18
CA ASN A 195 -6.02 18.01 -18.04
C ASN A 195 -6.68 18.32 -19.38
N ALA A 196 -7.32 17.32 -20.00
CA ALA A 196 -8.10 17.50 -21.22
C ALA A 196 -9.28 18.47 -20.99
N PHE A 197 -10.01 18.29 -19.89
CA PHE A 197 -11.09 19.19 -19.49
C PHE A 197 -10.60 20.62 -19.25
N ALA A 198 -9.43 20.79 -18.62
CA ALA A 198 -8.85 22.12 -18.41
C ALA A 198 -8.48 22.80 -19.74
N ALA A 199 -8.04 22.05 -20.74
CA ALA A 199 -7.80 22.59 -22.09
C ALA A 199 -9.10 22.96 -22.80
N GLU A 200 -10.12 22.11 -22.72
CA GLU A 200 -11.47 22.37 -23.25
C GLU A 200 -12.08 23.62 -22.61
N LEU A 201 -11.94 23.77 -21.29
CA LEU A 201 -12.42 24.93 -20.55
C LEU A 201 -11.70 26.21 -20.98
N ARG A 202 -10.39 26.17 -21.23
CA ARG A 202 -9.65 27.34 -21.76
C ARG A 202 -10.16 27.74 -23.14
N ALA A 203 -10.28 26.78 -24.05
CA ALA A 203 -10.81 27.04 -25.39
C ALA A 203 -12.24 27.59 -25.36
N PHE A 204 -13.08 27.09 -24.46
CA PHE A 204 -14.42 27.62 -24.23
C PHE A 204 -14.36 29.07 -23.74
N LYS A 205 -13.50 29.39 -22.77
CA LYS A 205 -13.35 30.77 -22.27
C LYS A 205 -12.89 31.73 -23.37
N ASP A 206 -11.88 31.35 -24.14
CA ASP A 206 -11.39 32.14 -25.27
C ASP A 206 -12.49 32.36 -26.33
N GLY A 207 -13.33 31.34 -26.55
CA GLY A 207 -14.41 31.33 -27.54
C GLY A 207 -15.70 32.00 -27.08
N CYS A 208 -15.99 32.08 -25.79
CA CYS A 208 -17.32 32.43 -25.26
C CYS A 208 -17.33 33.51 -24.18
N GLU A 209 -16.19 33.89 -23.60
CA GLU A 209 -16.08 35.01 -22.67
C GLU A 209 -15.61 36.30 -23.40
N GLY A 210 -15.94 37.46 -22.82
CA GLY A 210 -15.61 38.78 -23.37
C GLY A 210 -16.78 39.52 -24.03
N GLU A 211 -16.65 40.85 -24.16
CA GLU A 211 -17.65 41.67 -24.83
C GLU A 211 -17.49 41.55 -26.37
N ARG A 212 -18.59 41.27 -27.09
CA ARG A 212 -18.60 41.16 -28.56
C ARG A 212 -19.83 41.84 -29.16
N ARG A 213 -19.68 42.37 -30.38
CA ARG A 213 -20.77 42.98 -31.14
C ARG A 213 -21.60 41.92 -31.85
N LEU A 214 -22.91 41.91 -31.64
CA LEU A 214 -23.83 41.02 -32.37
C LEU A 214 -23.89 41.42 -33.86
N VAL A 215 -23.66 40.46 -34.74
CA VAL A 215 -23.92 40.61 -36.17
C VAL A 215 -25.20 39.84 -36.50
N LYS A 216 -26.09 40.51 -37.23
CA LYS A 216 -27.36 39.95 -37.70
C LYS A 216 -27.13 38.85 -38.73
#